data_AF-A0A5J6PXS7-F1
#
_entry.id   AF-A0A5J6PXS7-F1
#
_cell.length_a   1.000
_cell.length_b   1.000
_cell.length_c   1.000
_cell.angle_alpha   90.00
_cell.angle_beta   90.00
_cell.angle_gamma   90.00
#
_symmetry.space_group_name_H-M   'P 1'
#
loop_
_entity.id
_entity.type
_entity.pdbx_description
1 polymer ?
#
loop_
_entity_poly.entity_id
_entity_poly.type
_entity_poly.pdbx_seq_one_letter_code
_entity_poly.pdbx_strand_id
1 'polypeptide(L)'
;MVDGVLNWASLAGVLLLFGGLPLAVSAGFQLVLQLMGRARLADGLVTLALLQGLLLLLRMAMPAMGLVLILQGWRLDSALQLAVALLAIAAFLEAVAGTLRDLDGWQQRRRR
;
A
#
# COMPACT_ATOMS: atom_id res chain seq x y z
N MET A 1 -17.48 -8.24 -31.03
CA MET A 1 -17.62 -6.81 -30.69
C MET A 1 -16.69 -6.56 -29.53
N VAL A 2 -15.59 -5.84 -29.75
CA VAL A 2 -14.77 -5.35 -28.64
C VAL A 2 -15.55 -4.16 -28.12
N ASP A 3 -16.36 -4.38 -27.09
CA ASP A 3 -16.95 -3.26 -26.35
C ASP A 3 -15.77 -2.49 -25.77
N GLY A 4 -15.44 -1.36 -26.41
CA GLY A 4 -14.32 -0.48 -26.07
C GLY A 4 -14.51 0.24 -24.73
N VAL A 5 -15.14 -0.41 -23.76
CA VAL A 5 -15.23 0.04 -22.38
C VAL A 5 -13.90 -0.33 -21.74
N LEU A 6 -13.07 0.70 -21.55
CA LEU A 6 -11.82 0.58 -20.82
C LEU A 6 -12.07 -0.15 -19.48
N ASN A 7 -11.37 -1.26 -19.25
CA ASN A 7 -11.48 -2.00 -18.01
C ASN A 7 -10.83 -1.21 -16.86
N TRP A 8 -11.65 -0.43 -16.16
CA TRP A 8 -11.22 0.44 -15.07
C TRP A 8 -10.58 -0.35 -13.93
N ALA A 9 -11.06 -1.58 -13.67
CA ALA A 9 -10.48 -2.45 -12.65
C ALA A 9 -9.06 -2.87 -13.02
N SER A 10 -8.80 -3.26 -14.27
CA SER A 10 -7.45 -3.59 -14.72
C SER A 10 -6.50 -2.39 -14.66
N LEU A 11 -6.98 -1.19 -15.00
CA LEU A 11 -6.18 0.04 -14.95
C LEU A 11 -5.80 0.40 -13.50
N ALA A 12 -6.75 0.30 -12.56
CA ALA A 12 -6.48 0.43 -11.13
C ALA A 12 -5.56 -0.70 -10.62
N GLY A 13 -5.68 -1.90 -11.19
CA GLY A 13 -4.82 -3.02 -10.87
C GLY A 13 -3.35 -2.78 -11.25
N VAL A 14 -3.10 -2.16 -12.41
CA VAL A 14 -1.76 -1.71 -12.83
C VAL A 14 -1.20 -0.67 -11.86
N LEU A 15 -2.01 0.33 -11.47
CA LEU A 15 -1.62 1.33 -10.48
C LEU A 15 -1.21 0.68 -9.15
N LEU A 16 -2.02 -0.23 -8.63
CA LEU A 16 -1.74 -0.91 -7.36
C LEU A 16 -0.53 -1.86 -7.45
N LEU A 17 -0.33 -2.51 -8.59
CA LEU A 17 0.81 -3.42 -8.79
C LEU A 17 2.13 -2.63 -8.80
N PHE A 18 2.26 -1.67 -9.72
CA PHE A 18 3.51 -0.93 -9.89
C PHE A 18 3.72 0.16 -8.84
N GLY A 19 2.64 0.78 -8.34
CA GLY A 19 2.71 1.76 -7.26
C GLY A 19 2.83 1.12 -5.87
N GLY A 20 2.20 -0.04 -5.65
CA GLY A 20 2.25 -0.76 -4.38
C GLY A 20 3.60 -1.43 -4.11
N LEU A 21 4.29 -1.94 -5.15
CA LEU A 21 5.62 -2.53 -5.04
C LEU A 21 6.65 -1.65 -4.29
N PRO A 22 6.94 -0.41 -4.72
CA PRO A 22 7.90 0.45 -4.01
C PRO A 22 7.42 0.85 -2.61
N LEU A 23 6.11 0.98 -2.38
CA LEU A 23 5.54 1.24 -1.06
C LEU A 23 5.72 0.05 -0.10
N ALA A 24 5.58 -1.17 -0.60
CA ALA A 24 5.78 -2.40 0.16
C ALA A 24 7.27 -2.60 0.52
N VAL A 25 8.16 -2.39 -0.44
CA VAL A 25 9.61 -2.48 -0.22
C VAL A 25 10.07 -1.44 0.81
N SER A 26 9.64 -0.18 0.67
CA SER A 26 10.03 0.88 1.60
C SER A 26 9.53 0.63 3.03
N ALA A 27 8.30 0.11 3.19
CA ALA A 27 7.78 -0.30 4.49
C ALA A 27 8.57 -1.43 5.13
N GLY A 28 8.99 -2.42 4.34
CA GLY A 28 9.80 -3.54 4.82
C GLY A 28 11.15 -3.07 5.35
N PHE A 29 11.83 -2.22 4.60
CA PHE A 29 13.09 -1.61 5.05
C PHE A 29 12.91 -0.78 6.31
N GLN A 30 11.85 0.04 6.40
CA GLN A 30 11.58 0.83 7.61
C GLN A 30 11.37 -0.05 8.85
N LEU A 31 10.61 -1.14 8.71
CA LEU A 31 10.34 -2.06 9.82
C LEU A 31 11.63 -2.75 10.29
N VAL A 32 12.46 -3.23 9.37
CA VAL A 32 13.76 -3.85 9.69
C VAL A 32 14.67 -2.86 10.42
N LEU A 33 14.78 -1.62 9.92
CA LEU A 33 15.60 -0.58 10.55
C LEU A 33 15.10 -0.22 11.95
N GLN A 34 13.78 -0.17 12.15
CA GLN A 34 13.20 0.11 13.46
C GLN A 34 13.43 -1.02 14.47
N LEU A 35 13.32 -2.28 14.03
CA LEU A 35 13.63 -3.44 14.87
C LEU A 35 15.12 -3.51 15.22
N MET A 36 16.01 -3.26 14.25
CA MET A 36 17.46 -3.25 14.48
C MET A 36 17.91 -2.11 15.39
N GLY A 37 17.27 -0.93 15.31
CA GLY A 37 17.65 0.26 16.08
C GLY A 37 17.12 0.32 17.52
N ARG A 38 16.15 -0.52 17.92
CA ARG A 38 15.46 -0.44 19.22
C ARG A 38 15.63 -1.69 20.09
N ALA A 39 16.87 -2.18 20.23
CA ALA A 39 17.23 -3.23 21.17
C ALA A 39 17.08 -2.86 22.67
N ARG A 40 16.49 -1.70 23.01
CA ARG A 40 16.20 -1.30 24.40
C ARG A 40 14.70 -1.08 24.59
N LEU A 41 14.14 -1.92 25.44
CA LEU A 41 12.73 -2.27 25.63
C LEU A 41 11.92 -1.19 26.37
N ALA A 42 10.72 -0.91 25.87
CA ALA A 42 9.62 -0.35 26.62
C ALA A 42 8.32 -0.98 26.08
N ASP A 43 7.35 -1.30 26.94
CA ASP A 43 6.13 -2.08 26.61
C ASP A 43 5.30 -1.51 25.43
N GLY A 44 5.47 -0.24 25.07
CA GLY A 44 4.87 0.37 23.88
C GLY A 44 5.46 -0.08 22.53
N LEU A 45 6.57 -0.82 22.52
CA LEU A 45 7.19 -1.32 21.28
C LEU A 45 6.44 -2.49 20.65
N VAL A 46 5.78 -3.32 21.45
CA VAL A 46 5.07 -4.51 20.93
C VAL A 46 3.86 -4.11 20.11
N THR A 47 3.05 -3.18 20.62
CA THR A 47 1.90 -2.63 19.89
C THR A 47 2.35 -1.86 18.65
N LEU A 48 3.42 -1.08 18.74
CA LEU A 48 3.98 -0.37 17.58
C LEU A 48 4.50 -1.34 16.51
N ALA A 49 5.21 -2.40 16.91
CA ALA A 49 5.74 -3.42 16.01
C ALA A 49 4.62 -4.23 15.35
N LEU A 50 3.58 -4.60 16.09
CA LEU A 50 2.38 -5.24 15.55
C LEU A 50 1.68 -4.36 14.52
N LEU A 51 1.51 -3.08 14.82
CA LEU A 51 0.82 -2.13 13.93
C LEU A 51 1.65 -1.89 12.66
N GLN A 52 2.98 -1.80 12.78
CA GLN A 52 3.88 -1.73 11.62
C GLN A 52 3.91 -3.01 10.81
N GLY A 53 3.88 -4.18 11.47
CA GLY A 53 3.76 -5.47 10.80
C GLY A 53 2.46 -5.60 10.02
N LEU A 54 1.35 -5.13 10.59
CA LEU A 54 0.06 -5.08 9.92
C LEU A 54 0.09 -4.13 8.71
N LEU A 55 0.68 -2.94 8.86
CA LEU A 55 0.85 -1.98 7.75
C LEU A 55 1.74 -2.54 6.63
N LEU A 56 2.79 -3.28 6.98
CA LEU A 56 3.63 -3.98 6.01
C LEU A 56 2.81 -5.02 5.24
N LEU A 57 2.04 -5.86 5.93
CA LEU A 57 1.15 -6.84 5.31
C LEU A 57 0.14 -6.17 4.38
N LEU A 58 -0.46 -5.06 4.81
CA LEU A 58 -1.41 -4.30 3.99
C LEU A 58 -0.75 -3.74 2.72
N ARG A 59 0.48 -3.21 2.84
CA ARG A 59 1.25 -2.69 1.69
C ARG A 59 1.71 -3.82 0.76
N MET A 60 2.04 -5.00 1.28
CA MET A 60 2.33 -6.21 0.49
C MET A 60 1.08 -6.78 -0.18
N ALA A 61 -0.10 -6.59 0.42
CA ALA A 61 -1.36 -7.00 -0.17
C ALA A 61 -1.78 -6.13 -1.36
N MET A 62 -1.36 -4.85 -1.42
CA MET A 62 -1.66 -3.96 -2.56
C MET A 62 -1.24 -4.53 -3.92
N PRO A 63 0.02 -4.97 -4.15
CA PRO A 63 0.39 -5.55 -5.42
C PRO A 63 -0.35 -6.86 -5.72
N ALA A 64 -0.64 -7.68 -4.70
CA ALA A 64 -1.45 -8.88 -4.87
C ALA A 64 -2.89 -8.54 -5.30
N MET A 65 -3.52 -7.54 -4.69
CA MET A 65 -4.82 -7.02 -5.10
C MET A 65 -4.76 -6.45 -6.53
N GLY A 66 -3.68 -5.75 -6.88
CA GLY A 66 -3.47 -5.24 -8.22
C GLY A 66 -3.43 -6.35 -9.28
N LEU A 67 -2.71 -7.43 -8.99
CA LEU A 67 -2.65 -8.62 -9.85
C LEU A 67 -4.03 -9.28 -10.02
N VAL A 68 -4.79 -9.43 -8.93
CA VAL A 68 -6.15 -9.98 -8.99
C VAL A 68 -7.05 -9.10 -9.86
N LEU A 69 -6.99 -7.77 -9.73
CA LEU A 69 -7.78 -6.85 -10.52
C LEU A 69 -7.41 -6.87 -12.02
N ILE A 70 -6.13 -7.06 -12.35
CA ILE A 70 -5.71 -7.25 -13.75
C ILE A 70 -6.30 -8.54 -14.32
N LEU A 71 -6.19 -9.66 -13.58
CA LEU A 71 -6.60 -10.99 -14.06
C LEU A 71 -8.11 -11.23 -14.03
N GLN A 72 -8.83 -10.67 -13.07
CA GLN A 72 -10.25 -10.94 -12.82
C GLN A 72 -11.15 -9.70 -13.03
N GLY A 73 -10.58 -8.52 -13.28
CA GLY A 73 -11.33 -7.26 -13.42
C GLY A 73 -12.40 -7.31 -14.51
N TRP A 74 -12.17 -8.09 -15.57
CA TRP A 74 -13.09 -8.26 -16.69
C TRP A 74 -14.39 -9.01 -16.33
N ARG A 75 -14.43 -9.70 -15.19
CA ARG A 75 -15.62 -10.43 -14.71
C ARG A 75 -16.57 -9.54 -13.89
N LEU A 76 -16.15 -8.33 -13.53
CA LEU A 76 -16.98 -7.37 -12.80
C LEU A 76 -17.86 -6.56 -13.76
N ASP A 77 -19.07 -6.23 -13.32
CA ASP A 77 -19.92 -5.27 -14.02
C ASP A 77 -19.25 -3.88 -14.08
N SER A 78 -19.54 -3.11 -15.13
CA SER A 78 -18.89 -1.80 -15.38
C SER A 78 -19.02 -0.82 -14.21
N ALA A 79 -20.17 -0.81 -13.51
CA ALA A 79 -20.36 0.02 -12.33
C ALA A 79 -19.47 -0.43 -11.14
N LEU A 80 -19.32 -1.74 -10.94
CA LEU A 80 -18.43 -2.30 -9.92
C LEU A 80 -16.96 -2.09 -10.27
N GLN A 81 -16.58 -2.20 -11.55
CA GLN A 81 -15.23 -1.88 -11.99
C GLN A 81 -14.84 -0.45 -11.62
N LEU A 82 -15.74 0.52 -11.85
CA LEU A 82 -15.50 1.92 -11.50
C LEU A 82 -15.41 2.12 -9.98
N ALA A 83 -16.33 1.53 -9.21
CA ALA A 83 -16.32 1.64 -7.75
C ALA A 83 -15.03 1.08 -7.14
N VAL A 84 -14.59 -0.10 -7.59
CA VAL A 84 -13.34 -0.73 -7.15
C VAL A 84 -12.12 0.08 -7.59
N ALA A 85 -12.15 0.67 -8.79
CA ALA A 85 -11.08 1.53 -9.27
C ALA A 85 -10.92 2.79 -8.40
N LEU A 86 -12.03 3.45 -8.03
CA LEU A 86 -12.00 4.60 -7.12
C LEU A 86 -11.49 4.22 -5.74
N LEU A 87 -11.94 3.09 -5.20
CA LEU A 87 -11.47 2.57 -3.91
C LEU A 87 -9.96 2.27 -3.93
N ALA A 88 -9.48 1.64 -5.00
CA ALA A 88 -8.06 1.35 -5.20
C ALA A 88 -7.21 2.62 -5.28
N ILE A 89 -7.68 3.64 -6.01
CA ILE A 89 -7.02 4.95 -6.08
C ILE A 89 -6.98 5.61 -4.71
N ALA A 90 -8.09 5.65 -3.97
CA ALA A 90 -8.14 6.23 -2.63
C ALA A 90 -7.19 5.52 -1.66
N ALA A 91 -7.18 4.18 -1.67
CA ALA A 91 -6.26 3.38 -0.85
C ALA A 91 -4.80 3.67 -1.21
N PHE A 92 -4.48 3.77 -2.50
CA PHE A 92 -3.14 4.10 -2.97
C PHE A 92 -2.70 5.50 -2.48
N LEU A 93 -3.56 6.51 -2.63
CA LEU A 93 -3.27 7.87 -2.16
C LEU A 93 -3.05 7.92 -0.64
N GLU A 94 -3.85 7.18 0.14
CA GLU A 94 -3.66 7.10 1.60
C GLU A 94 -2.31 6.45 1.94
N ALA A 95 -1.92 5.39 1.24
CA ALA A 95 -0.62 4.75 1.44
C ALA A 95 0.56 5.67 1.09
N VAL A 96 0.44 6.46 0.01
CA VAL A 96 1.43 7.48 -0.35
C VAL A 96 1.50 8.57 0.73
N ALA A 97 0.35 9.13 1.13
CA ALA A 97 0.30 10.17 2.15
C ALA A 97 0.82 9.69 3.52
N GLY A 98 0.57 8.44 3.88
CA GLY A 98 1.14 7.82 5.08
C GLY A 98 2.66 7.72 4.99
N THR A 99 3.18 7.30 3.84
CA THR A 99 4.64 7.20 3.61
C THR A 99 5.33 8.57 3.66
N LEU A 100 4.70 9.61 3.11
CA LEU A 100 5.21 10.98 3.22
C LEU A 100 5.25 11.48 4.67
N ARG A 101 4.17 11.22 5.45
CA ARG A 101 4.13 11.53 6.89
C ARG A 101 5.23 10.81 7.68
N ASP A 102 5.52 9.55 7.34
CA ASP A 102 6.61 8.78 7.96
C ASP A 102 7.99 9.38 7.66
N LEU A 103 8.21 9.84 6.42
CA LEU A 103 9.44 10.51 6.00
C LEU A 103 9.63 11.86 6.71
N ASP A 104 8.58 12.67 6.80
CA ASP A 104 8.62 13.96 7.51
C ASP A 104 8.94 13.77 8.99
N GLY A 105 8.28 12.80 9.64
CA GLY A 105 8.57 12.46 11.04
C GLY A 105 10.01 11.98 11.25
N TRP A 106 10.59 11.30 10.26
CA TRP A 106 12.00 10.92 10.32
C TRP A 106 12.95 12.11 10.16
N GLN A 107 12.67 13.04 9.24
CA GLN A 107 13.47 14.25 9.07
C GLN A 107 13.47 15.14 10.31
N GLN A 108 12.31 15.29 10.95
CA GLN A 108 12.19 16.07 12.19
C GLN A 108 13.03 15.47 13.34
N ARG A 109 13.08 14.14 13.46
CA ARG A 109 13.94 13.46 14.44
C ARG A 109 15.43 13.64 14.18
N ARG A 110 15.85 13.83 12.93
CA ARG A 110 17.26 14.11 12.57
C ARG A 110 17.70 15.54 12.86
N ARG A 111 16.76 16.49 12.93
CA ARG A 111 17.05 17.91 13.17
C ARG A 111 17.06 18.29 14.65
N ARG A 112 16.59 17.40 15.54
CA ARG A 112 16.70 17.52 17.00
C ARG A 112 17.95 16.81 17.47
#